data_AF-A0A2N6SGQ6-F1
#
_entry.id   AF-A0A2N6SGQ6-F1
#
_cell.length_a   1.000
_cell.length_b   1.000
_cell.length_c   1.000
_cell.angle_alpha   90.00
_cell.angle_beta   90.00
_cell.angle_gamma   90.00
#
_symmetry.space_group_name_H-M   'P 1'
#
loop_
_entity.id
_entity.type
_entity.pdbx_description
1 polymer ?
#
loop_
_entity_poly.entity_id
_entity_poly.type
_entity_poly.pdbx_seq_one_letter_code
_entity_poly.pdbx_strand_id
1 'polypeptide(L)'
;MKQYKLLIFGKGGHGAEPHMAIDSTIIASEFVRKSLKYKNIEIVSVKSGDAFNVISGKAEIVLKTDDVKVVNKLVSSLLIYYGESTSYKIKEI
;
A
#
# COMPACT_ATOMS: atom_id res chain seq x y z
N MET A 1 13.07 -7.76 14.38
CA MET A 1 12.28 -6.84 13.54
C MET A 1 10.91 -6.69 14.18
N LYS A 2 10.41 -5.47 14.32
CA LYS A 2 9.07 -5.20 14.83
C LYS A 2 8.06 -5.38 13.70
N GLN A 3 6.82 -5.73 14.04
CA GLN A 3 5.76 -5.91 13.07
C GLN A 3 4.93 -4.64 12.95
N TYR A 4 4.59 -4.29 11.72
CA TYR A 4 3.82 -3.09 11.39
C TYR A 4 2.68 -3.44 10.45
N LYS A 5 1.57 -2.75 10.64
CA LYS A 5 0.46 -2.69 9.68
C LYS A 5 0.52 -1.37 8.93
N LEU A 6 0.80 -1.43 7.64
CA LEU A 6 0.70 -0.34 6.69
C LEU A 6 -0.67 -0.39 6.00
N LEU A 7 -1.46 0.67 6.15
CA LEU A 7 -2.71 0.90 5.44
C LEU A 7 -2.46 1.92 4.35
N ILE A 8 -2.81 1.59 3.12
CA ILE A 8 -2.75 2.49 1.96
C ILE A 8 -4.18 2.78 1.55
N PHE A 9 -4.46 4.06 1.29
CA PHE A 9 -5.77 4.54 0.87
C PHE A 9 -5.63 5.25 -0.48
N GLY A 10 -6.42 4.80 -1.45
CA GLY A 10 -6.63 5.46 -2.74
C GLY A 10 -8.09 5.86 -2.88
N LYS A 11 -8.61 5.71 -4.10
CA LYS A 11 -10.00 6.04 -4.44
C LYS A 11 -10.63 4.82 -5.10
N GLY A 12 -11.56 4.17 -4.40
CA GLY A 12 -12.30 3.05 -4.97
C GLY A 12 -13.20 3.47 -6.13
N GLY A 13 -13.75 2.50 -6.88
CA GLY A 13 -14.62 2.80 -8.00
C GLY A 13 -15.18 1.56 -8.68
N HIS A 14 -15.97 1.76 -9.73
CA HIS A 14 -16.50 0.68 -10.54
C HIS A 14 -15.40 0.07 -11.41
N GLY A 15 -15.33 -1.26 -11.50
CA GLY A 15 -14.29 -1.98 -12.25
C GLY A 15 -14.28 -1.71 -13.75
N ALA A 16 -15.42 -1.26 -14.31
CA ALA A 16 -15.52 -0.82 -15.70
C ALA A 16 -15.03 0.63 -15.94
N GLU A 17 -14.77 1.40 -14.88
CA GLU A 17 -14.35 2.81 -14.96
C GLU A 17 -13.02 3.06 -14.21
N PRO A 18 -11.94 2.32 -14.50
CA PRO A 18 -10.70 2.40 -13.73
C PRO A 18 -10.02 3.76 -13.77
N HIS A 19 -10.21 4.53 -14.85
CA HIS A 19 -9.68 5.88 -15.00
C HIS A 19 -10.30 6.90 -14.02
N MET A 20 -11.43 6.56 -13.38
CA MET A 20 -12.07 7.39 -12.35
C MET A 20 -11.61 7.06 -10.92
N ALA A 21 -10.80 6.00 -10.77
CA ALA A 21 -10.36 5.42 -9.51
C ALA A 21 -8.82 5.51 -9.33
N ILE A 22 -8.37 5.26 -8.10
CA ILE A 22 -6.96 5.07 -7.74
C ILE A 22 -6.89 3.76 -6.97
N ASP A 23 -6.46 2.70 -7.65
CA ASP A 23 -6.47 1.34 -7.11
C ASP A 23 -5.37 1.11 -6.08
N SER A 24 -5.76 0.91 -4.83
CA SER A 24 -4.84 0.62 -3.73
C SER A 24 -4.16 -0.74 -3.86
N THR A 25 -4.75 -1.67 -4.60
CA THR A 25 -4.14 -2.97 -4.93
C THR A 25 -2.87 -2.77 -5.74
N ILE A 26 -2.93 -1.89 -6.74
CA ILE A 26 -1.80 -1.55 -7.61
C ILE A 26 -0.71 -0.84 -6.79
N ILE A 27 -1.09 0.12 -5.94
CA ILE A 27 -0.12 0.82 -5.07
C ILE A 27 0.56 -0.18 -4.13
N ALA A 28 -0.20 -1.10 -3.51
CA ALA A 28 0.36 -2.10 -2.61
C ALA A 28 1.33 -3.06 -3.34
N SER A 29 0.97 -3.51 -4.54
CA SER A 29 1.84 -4.30 -5.41
C SER A 29 3.15 -3.57 -5.72
N GLU A 30 3.08 -2.28 -6.06
CA GLU A 30 4.27 -1.48 -6.35
C GLU A 30 5.14 -1.26 -5.10
N PHE A 31 4.53 -1.02 -3.95
CA PHE A 31 5.24 -0.95 -2.66
C PHE A 31 5.99 -2.25 -2.39
N VAL A 32 5.33 -3.42 -2.51
CA VAL A 32 5.96 -4.73 -2.31
C VAL A 32 7.14 -4.88 -3.25
N ARG A 33 6.96 -4.65 -4.55
CA ARG A 33 8.03 -4.76 -5.55
C ARG A 33 9.23 -3.87 -5.22
N LYS A 34 9.01 -2.62 -4.81
CA LYS A 34 10.10 -1.70 -4.43
C LYS A 34 10.76 -2.08 -3.10
N SER A 35 9.99 -2.64 -2.16
CA SER A 35 10.47 -3.07 -0.84
C SER A 35 11.47 -4.22 -0.93
N LEU A 36 11.42 -5.06 -1.97
CA LEU A 36 12.35 -6.17 -2.19
C LEU A 36 13.82 -5.74 -2.30
N LYS A 37 14.10 -4.47 -2.59
CA LYS A 37 15.47 -3.93 -2.60
C LYS A 37 16.06 -3.78 -1.19
N TYR A 38 15.24 -3.84 -0.16
CA TYR A 38 15.61 -3.63 1.24
C TYR A 38 15.60 -4.97 1.97
N LYS A 39 16.79 -5.46 2.34
CA LYS A 39 16.93 -6.74 3.07
C LYS A 39 16.25 -6.75 4.45
N ASN A 40 15.97 -5.57 5.00
CA ASN A 40 15.38 -5.38 6.32
C ASN A 40 13.87 -5.09 6.28
N ILE A 41 13.21 -5.37 5.15
CA ILE A 41 11.75 -5.34 5.04
C ILE A 41 11.28 -6.74 4.65
N GLU A 42 10.53 -7.38 5.55
CA GLU A 42 9.89 -8.68 5.30
C GLU A 42 8.38 -8.44 5.15
N ILE A 43 7.81 -8.80 3.99
CA ILE A 43 6.37 -8.74 3.78
C ILE A 43 5.73 -10.02 4.34
N VAL A 44 4.83 -9.88 5.30
CA VAL A 44 4.14 -11.00 5.96
C VAL A 44 2.83 -11.32 5.25
N SER A 45 2.04 -10.30 4.92
CA SER A 45 0.77 -10.48 4.21
C SER A 45 0.34 -9.22 3.49
N VAL A 46 -0.45 -9.38 2.42
CA VAL A 46 -1.12 -8.29 1.70
C VAL A 46 -2.59 -8.63 1.55
N LYS A 47 -3.48 -7.68 1.83
CA LYS A 47 -4.93 -7.81 1.65
C LYS A 47 -5.48 -6.55 0.97
N SER A 48 -6.23 -6.71 -0.11
CA SER A 48 -6.95 -5.63 -0.80
C SER A 48 -8.09 -6.21 -1.63
N GLY A 49 -9.12 -5.39 -1.86
CA GLY A 49 -10.33 -5.78 -2.61
C GLY A 49 -11.35 -6.56 -1.78
N ASP A 50 -12.63 -6.30 -2.06
CA ASP A 50 -13.78 -6.99 -1.45
C ASP A 50 -14.75 -7.59 -2.50
N ALA A 51 -14.63 -7.22 -3.78
CA ALA A 51 -15.45 -7.73 -4.88
C ALA A 51 -14.70 -7.65 -6.23
N PHE A 52 -15.03 -8.54 -7.18
CA PHE A 52 -14.32 -8.65 -8.46
C PHE A 52 -14.54 -7.46 -9.42
N ASN A 53 -15.68 -6.79 -9.33
CA ASN A 53 -16.04 -5.65 -10.18
C ASN A 53 -15.88 -4.30 -9.47
N VAL A 54 -15.16 -4.24 -8.34
CA VAL A 54 -14.95 -3.02 -7.55
C VAL A 54 -13.46 -2.79 -7.38
N ILE A 55 -13.00 -1.62 -7.79
CA ILE A 55 -11.62 -1.18 -7.60
C ILE A 55 -11.41 -0.82 -6.14
N SER A 56 -10.37 -1.35 -5.52
CA SER A 56 -10.17 -1.19 -4.09
C SER A 56 -9.60 0.19 -3.76
N GLY A 57 -10.30 0.92 -2.89
CA GLY A 57 -9.80 2.17 -2.30
C GLY A 57 -8.89 1.95 -1.09
N LYS A 58 -8.61 0.69 -0.70
CA LYS A 58 -7.80 0.38 0.47
C LYS A 58 -6.98 -0.89 0.29
N ALA A 59 -5.72 -0.84 0.72
CA ALA A 59 -4.89 -2.02 0.88
C ALA A 59 -4.26 -2.07 2.27
N GLU A 60 -4.07 -3.27 2.78
CA GLU A 60 -3.40 -3.56 4.05
C GLU A 60 -2.18 -4.43 3.79
N ILE A 61 -1.03 -3.99 4.29
CA ILE A 61 0.24 -4.73 4.24
C ILE A 61 0.70 -4.93 5.67
N VAL A 62 0.91 -6.19 6.07
CA VAL A 62 1.62 -6.52 7.29
C VAL A 62 3.06 -6.81 6.90
N LEU A 63 4.00 -6.12 7.54
CA LEU A 63 5.42 -6.26 7.29
C LEU A 63 6.20 -6.24 8.59
N LYS A 64 7.40 -6.82 8.58
CA LYS A 64 8.37 -6.65 9.66
C LYS A 64 9.52 -5.77 9.17
N THR A 65 10.00 -4.90 10.04
CA THR A 65 11.22 -4.14 9.82
C THR A 65 11.83 -3.69 11.15
N ASP A 66 13.11 -3.39 11.16
CA ASP A 66 13.79 -2.67 12.23
C ASP A 66 13.84 -1.15 11.98
N ASP A 67 13.57 -0.70 10.74
CA ASP A 67 13.60 0.70 10.34
C ASP A 67 12.29 1.14 9.66
N VAL A 68 11.33 1.53 10.49
CA VAL A 68 10.05 2.08 10.03
C VAL A 68 10.21 3.39 9.24
N LYS A 69 11.33 4.11 9.35
CA LYS A 69 11.57 5.34 8.59
C LYS A 69 11.76 5.04 7.11
N VAL A 70 12.42 3.93 6.78
CA VAL A 70 12.55 3.46 5.39
C VAL A 70 11.18 3.15 4.79
N VAL A 71 10.31 2.48 5.54
CA VAL A 71 8.93 2.19 5.11
C VAL A 71 8.16 3.49 4.86
N ASN A 72 8.22 4.45 5.80
CA ASN A 72 7.58 5.76 5.63
C ASN A 72 8.08 6.49 4.39
N LYS A 73 9.40 6.53 4.16
CA LYS A 73 9.99 7.17 2.98
C LYS A 73 9.58 6.48 1.68
N LEU A 74 9.52 5.14 1.69
CA LEU A 74 9.17 4.36 0.52
C LEU A 74 7.70 4.60 0.13
N VAL A 75 6.77 4.53 1.09
CA VAL A 75 5.35 4.74 0.80
C VAL A 75 5.05 6.21 0.48
N SER A 76 5.67 7.17 1.17
CA SER A 76 5.45 8.59 0.88
C SER A 76 5.94 8.98 -0.52
N SER A 77 7.13 8.52 -0.91
CA SER A 77 7.65 8.76 -2.27
C SER A 77 6.83 8.05 -3.35
N LEU A 78 6.25 6.89 -3.05
CA LEU A 78 5.35 6.19 -3.96
C LEU A 78 4.05 6.96 -4.19
N LEU A 79 3.43 7.48 -3.13
CA LEU A 79 2.12 8.12 -3.23
C LEU A 79 2.12 9.45 -4.00
N ILE A 80 3.27 10.14 -4.09
CA ILE A 80 3.41 11.37 -4.91
C ILE A 80 2.95 11.13 -6.36
N TYR A 81 3.19 9.93 -6.91
CA TYR A 81 2.81 9.59 -8.29
C TYR A 81 1.32 9.34 -8.48
N TYR A 82 0.57 9.08 -7.41
CA TYR A 82 -0.86 8.76 -7.46
C TYR A 82 -1.75 9.96 -7.11
N GLY A 83 -1.16 11.09 -6.72
CA GLY A 83 -1.85 12.37 -6.50
C GLY A 83 -2.46 12.54 -5.10
N GLU A 84 -3.08 13.71 -4.90
CA GLU A 84 -3.52 14.21 -3.58
C GLU A 84 -4.63 13.40 -2.92
N SER A 85 -5.35 12.58 -3.68
CA SER A 85 -6.41 11.70 -3.15
C SER A 85 -5.88 10.41 -2.51
N THR A 86 -4.56 10.31 -2.28
CA THR A 86 -3.94 9.16 -1.63
C THR A 86 -3.39 9.48 -0.25
N SER A 87 -3.42 8.50 0.64
CA SER A 87 -2.82 8.63 1.96
C SER A 87 -2.41 7.26 2.50
N TYR A 88 -1.69 7.25 3.61
CA TYR A 88 -1.32 6.02 4.30
C TYR A 88 -1.30 6.20 5.81
N LYS A 89 -1.38 5.08 6.54
CA LYS A 89 -1.17 5.01 7.99
C LYS A 89 -0.29 3.82 8.31
N ILE A 90 0.65 3.98 9.24
CA ILE A 90 1.47 2.89 9.77
C ILE A 90 1.24 2.79 11.26
N LYS A 91 1.06 1.57 11.76
CA LYS A 91 1.00 1.27 13.19
C LYS A 91 1.81 0.02 13.53
N GLU A 92 2.50 0.03 14.65
CA GLU A 92 3.12 -1.17 15.23
C GLU A 92 2.00 -2.12 15.72
N ILE A 93 2.16 -3.43 15.52
CA ILE A 93 1.18 -4.47 15.90
C ILE A 93 1.85 -5.69 16.53
#